data_AF-K1ZPK2-F1
#
_entry.id   AF-K1ZPK2-F1
#
_cell.length_a   1.000
_cell.length_b   1.000
_cell.length_c   1.000
_cell.angle_alpha   90.00
_cell.angle_beta   90.00
_cell.angle_gamma   90.00
#
_symmetry.space_group_name_H-M   'P 1'
#
loop_
_entity.id
_entity.type
_entity.pdbx_description
1 polymer ?
#
loop_
_entity_poly.entity_id
_entity_poly.type
_entity_poly.pdbx_seq_one_letter_code
_entity_poly.pdbx_strand_id
1 'polypeptide(L)'
;MRFPNLSLENILWDKGFSIVAGADEVGRGSFAGPVVSAVVAFSKSINQLVNNSNSPRIDDSKKLTTKQREIADKWIKENSIAWGIGVGSVTLINHAGIVKATNFAFRSAIKLMTKSLDRRIDYLLIDAFYIPYIGGIRRSKQKPIIRGDEKSVSIASAAIL
;
A
#
# COMPACT_ATOMS: atom_id res chain seq x y z
N MET A 1 -21.49 7.00 2.91
CA MET A 1 -20.25 6.22 2.73
C MET A 1 -19.12 6.98 3.39
N ARG A 2 -18.24 6.30 4.15
CA ARG A 2 -17.06 6.93 4.75
C ARG A 2 -15.90 6.69 3.79
N PHE A 3 -15.30 7.77 3.28
CA PHE A 3 -14.12 7.70 2.42
C PHE A 3 -12.88 7.38 3.27
N PRO A 4 -11.87 6.70 2.70
CA PRO A 4 -10.58 6.59 3.35
C PRO A 4 -10.02 7.99 3.64
N ASN A 5 -9.37 8.15 4.78
CA ASN A 5 -8.74 9.40 5.18
C ASN A 5 -7.41 9.10 5.89
N LEU A 6 -6.69 10.16 6.25
CA LEU A 6 -5.35 10.05 6.84
C LEU A 6 -5.37 9.90 8.37
N SER A 7 -6.50 9.56 8.99
CA SER A 7 -6.59 9.53 10.47
C SER A 7 -5.61 8.53 11.09
N LEU A 8 -5.39 7.38 10.44
CA LEU A 8 -4.48 6.35 10.94
C LEU A 8 -3.01 6.76 10.80
N GLU A 9 -2.68 7.35 9.66
CA GLU A 9 -1.39 7.91 9.31
C GLU A 9 -1.04 9.07 10.25
N ASN A 10 -1.97 9.99 10.48
CA ASN A 10 -1.83 11.12 11.40
C ASN A 10 -1.53 10.65 12.84
N ILE A 11 -2.27 9.66 13.35
CA ILE A 11 -1.99 9.08 14.69
C ILE A 11 -0.56 8.53 14.77
N LEU A 12 -0.05 7.93 13.69
CA LEU A 12 1.30 7.36 13.66
C LEU A 12 2.38 8.43 13.50
N TRP A 13 2.14 9.44 12.66
CA TRP A 13 3.02 10.60 12.52
C TRP A 13 3.13 11.38 13.83
N ASP A 14 2.02 11.57 14.55
CA ASP A 14 2.01 12.24 15.86
C ASP A 14 2.71 11.42 16.96
N LYS A 15 2.81 10.10 16.78
CA LYS A 15 3.64 9.21 17.62
C LYS A 15 5.13 9.22 17.25
N GLY A 16 5.53 10.02 16.27
CA GLY A 16 6.93 10.18 15.85
C GLY A 16 7.41 9.18 14.80
N PHE A 17 6.54 8.34 14.24
CA PHE A 17 6.92 7.52 13.07
C PHE A 17 6.99 8.42 11.84
N SER A 18 8.14 8.49 11.17
CA SER A 18 8.31 9.38 10.02
C SER A 18 7.80 8.73 8.75
N ILE A 19 8.19 7.47 8.50
CA ILE A 19 7.83 6.72 7.30
C ILE A 19 6.71 5.73 7.64
N VAL A 20 5.47 6.19 7.45
CA VAL A 20 4.26 5.36 7.54
C VAL A 20 3.85 4.96 6.13
N ALA A 21 3.76 3.66 5.87
CA ALA A 21 3.40 3.12 4.57
C ALA A 21 2.12 2.29 4.66
N GLY A 22 1.31 2.33 3.60
CA GLY A 22 0.16 1.45 3.40
C GLY A 22 0.49 0.38 2.37
N ALA A 23 -0.07 -0.82 2.53
CA ALA A 23 0.19 -1.97 1.68
C ALA A 23 -1.10 -2.75 1.40
N ASP A 24 -1.23 -3.23 0.16
CA ASP A 24 -2.34 -4.06 -0.30
C ASP A 24 -1.88 -5.05 -1.39
N GLU A 25 -2.68 -6.07 -1.66
CA GLU A 25 -2.46 -7.02 -2.75
C GLU A 25 -3.69 -7.24 -3.65
N VAL A 26 -3.41 -7.57 -4.90
CA VAL A 26 -4.41 -8.01 -5.89
C VAL A 26 -3.98 -9.31 -6.55
N GLY A 27 -4.95 -10.07 -7.05
CA GLY A 27 -4.70 -11.32 -7.77
C GLY A 27 -4.59 -12.58 -6.89
N ARG A 28 -4.66 -12.45 -5.56
CA ARG A 28 -4.53 -13.60 -4.65
C ARG A 28 -5.62 -14.67 -4.84
N GLY A 29 -6.84 -14.26 -5.17
CA GLY A 29 -7.98 -15.16 -5.43
C GLY A 29 -8.30 -15.37 -6.92
N SER A 30 -7.47 -14.83 -7.82
CA SER A 30 -7.71 -14.91 -9.26
C SER A 30 -7.38 -16.31 -9.80
N PHE A 31 -8.11 -16.74 -10.82
CA PHE A 31 -7.86 -18.03 -11.49
C PHE A 31 -6.56 -18.05 -12.32
N ALA A 32 -6.21 -16.90 -12.92
CA ALA A 32 -5.03 -16.75 -13.75
C ALA A 32 -4.32 -15.42 -13.46
N GLY A 33 -3.04 -15.38 -13.77
CA GLY A 33 -2.17 -14.22 -13.55
C GLY A 33 -1.37 -14.28 -12.23
N PRO A 34 -0.43 -13.34 -12.05
CA PRO A 34 0.38 -13.27 -10.85
C PRO A 34 -0.42 -12.69 -9.68
N VAL A 35 0.16 -12.78 -8.48
CA VAL A 35 -0.21 -11.92 -7.36
C VAL A 35 0.67 -10.67 -7.38
N VAL A 36 0.07 -9.50 -7.24
CA VAL A 36 0.77 -8.22 -7.22
C VAL A 36 0.50 -7.54 -5.88
N SER A 37 1.54 -6.98 -5.27
CA SER A 37 1.42 -6.20 -4.05
C SER A 37 2.06 -4.84 -4.25
N ALA A 38 1.45 -3.80 -3.70
CA ALA A 38 1.99 -2.45 -3.71
C ALA A 38 2.16 -1.93 -2.28
N VAL A 39 3.08 -0.97 -2.14
CA VAL A 39 3.31 -0.23 -0.89
C VAL A 39 3.47 1.24 -1.23
N VAL A 40 2.79 2.11 -0.49
CA VAL A 40 2.80 3.57 -0.71
C VAL A 40 3.01 4.30 0.61
N ALA A 41 3.92 5.27 0.61
CA ALA A 41 4.15 6.18 1.73
C ALA A 41 3.97 7.64 1.30
N PHE A 42 3.33 8.43 2.16
CA PHE A 42 3.16 9.87 1.96
C PHE A 42 3.88 10.67 3.05
N SER A 43 4.20 11.93 2.75
CA SER A 43 4.62 12.91 3.76
C SER A 43 3.41 13.42 4.56
N LYS A 44 3.60 13.85 5.81
CA LYS A 44 2.53 14.49 6.61
C LYS A 44 1.91 15.72 5.92
N SER A 45 2.65 16.39 5.05
CA SER A 45 2.16 17.53 4.25
C SER A 45 1.06 17.15 3.25
N ILE A 46 0.92 15.86 2.92
CA ILE A 46 -0.11 15.36 1.99
C ILE A 46 -1.54 15.68 2.44
N ASN A 47 -1.75 15.92 3.75
CA ASN A 47 -3.05 16.28 4.31
C ASN A 47 -3.71 17.46 3.55
N GLN A 48 -2.92 18.44 3.10
CA GLN A 48 -3.45 19.59 2.36
C GLN A 48 -3.96 19.21 0.96
N LEU A 49 -3.28 18.24 0.32
CA LEU A 49 -3.58 17.82 -1.04
C LEU A 49 -4.73 16.81 -1.07
N VAL A 50 -4.76 15.85 -0.14
CA VAL A 50 -5.84 14.84 -0.08
C VAL A 50 -7.19 15.45 0.26
N ASN A 51 -7.21 16.52 1.07
CA ASN A 51 -8.43 17.23 1.42
C ASN A 51 -8.82 18.33 0.42
N ASN A 52 -8.06 18.51 -0.67
CA ASN A 52 -8.38 19.47 -1.71
C ASN A 52 -9.43 18.89 -2.67
N SER A 53 -10.48 19.66 -2.98
CA SER A 53 -11.56 19.29 -3.90
C SER A 53 -11.08 18.96 -5.33
N ASN A 54 -9.88 19.41 -5.73
CA ASN A 54 -9.28 19.12 -7.03
C ASN A 54 -8.44 17.83 -7.05
N SER A 55 -8.25 17.18 -5.89
CA SER A 55 -7.53 15.91 -5.80
C SER A 55 -8.38 14.78 -6.41
N PRO A 56 -7.79 13.86 -7.19
CA PRO A 56 -8.54 12.73 -7.70
C PRO A 56 -9.05 11.88 -6.55
N ARG A 57 -10.18 11.21 -6.81
CA ARG A 57 -10.81 10.34 -5.83
C ARG A 57 -9.92 9.13 -5.55
N ILE A 58 -9.32 9.10 -4.37
CA ILE A 58 -8.68 7.92 -3.78
C ILE A 58 -9.76 7.23 -2.94
N ASP A 59 -10.24 6.10 -3.43
CA ASP A 59 -11.28 5.27 -2.82
C ASP A 59 -10.99 3.82 -3.20
N ASP A 60 -11.81 2.89 -2.72
CA ASP A 60 -11.80 1.49 -3.14
C ASP A 60 -11.68 1.40 -4.67
N SER A 61 -10.59 0.77 -5.12
CA SER A 61 -10.22 0.71 -6.54
C SER A 61 -11.28 0.01 -7.39
N LYS A 62 -12.16 -0.79 -6.76
CA LYS A 62 -13.32 -1.45 -7.39
C LYS A 62 -14.47 -0.50 -7.69
N LYS A 63 -14.53 0.66 -7.01
CA LYS A 63 -15.55 1.70 -7.24
C LYS A 63 -15.10 2.75 -8.27
N LEU A 64 -13.83 2.71 -8.68
CA LEU A 64 -13.28 3.60 -9.69
C LEU A 64 -13.42 3.00 -11.09
N THR A 65 -13.81 3.83 -12.05
CA THR A 65 -13.67 3.51 -13.48
C THR A 65 -12.18 3.43 -13.87
N THR A 66 -11.87 2.76 -14.98
CA THR A 66 -10.49 2.66 -15.48
C THR A 66 -9.82 4.03 -15.61
N LYS A 67 -10.51 5.00 -16.22
CA LYS A 67 -10.01 6.37 -16.38
C LYS A 67 -9.73 7.06 -15.04
N GLN A 68 -10.61 6.87 -14.04
CA GLN A 68 -10.38 7.42 -12.70
C GLN A 68 -9.19 6.77 -12.02
N ARG A 69 -9.01 5.46 -12.19
CA ARG A 69 -7.87 4.72 -11.63
C ARG A 69 -6.54 5.17 -12.24
N GLU A 70 -6.50 5.40 -13.55
CA GLU A 70 -5.30 5.93 -14.23
C GLU A 70 -4.92 7.33 -13.75
N ILE A 71 -5.92 8.22 -13.56
CA ILE A 71 -5.70 9.55 -13.00
C ILE A 71 -5.19 9.46 -11.56
N ALA A 72 -5.79 8.59 -10.75
CA ALA A 72 -5.37 8.37 -9.36
C ALA A 72 -3.97 7.75 -9.27
N ASP A 73 -3.64 6.75 -10.09
CA ASP A 73 -2.31 6.13 -10.18
C ASP A 73 -1.22 7.18 -10.44
N LYS A 74 -1.43 8.02 -11.46
CA LYS A 74 -0.50 9.11 -11.78
C LYS A 74 -0.32 10.07 -10.61
N TRP A 75 -1.43 10.51 -10.01
CA TRP A 75 -1.40 11.43 -8.88
C TRP A 75 -0.69 10.81 -7.66
N ILE A 76 -0.94 9.54 -7.35
CA ILE A 76 -0.30 8.83 -6.24
C ILE A 76 1.21 8.80 -6.46
N LYS A 77 1.68 8.44 -7.66
CA LYS A 77 3.11 8.38 -7.98
C LYS A 77 3.79 9.74 -7.88
N GLU A 78 3.09 10.82 -8.24
CA GLU A 78 3.61 12.19 -8.19
C GLU A 78 3.63 12.79 -6.78
N ASN A 79 2.72 12.37 -5.90
CA ASN A 79 2.52 12.99 -4.58
C ASN A 79 2.96 12.12 -3.39
N SER A 80 3.26 10.84 -3.62
CA SER A 80 3.87 9.97 -2.61
C SER A 80 5.36 10.26 -2.46
N ILE A 81 5.88 10.10 -1.24
CA ILE A 81 7.33 10.24 -1.01
C ILE A 81 8.09 9.01 -1.51
N ALA A 82 7.42 7.85 -1.52
CA ALA A 82 7.93 6.63 -2.11
C ALA A 82 6.78 5.63 -2.30
N TRP A 83 6.95 4.77 -3.29
CA TRP A 83 6.10 3.62 -3.53
C TRP A 83 6.93 2.46 -4.07
N GLY A 84 6.36 1.26 -4.06
CA GLY A 84 6.98 0.08 -4.64
C GLY A 84 5.93 -0.96 -5.02
N ILE A 85 6.19 -1.68 -6.11
CA ILE A 85 5.32 -2.74 -6.63
C ILE A 85 6.13 -4.03 -6.71
N GLY A 86 5.61 -5.11 -6.15
CA GLY A 86 6.22 -6.42 -6.16
C GLY A 86 5.29 -7.45 -6.78
N VAL A 87 5.86 -8.41 -7.49
CA VAL A 87 5.11 -9.40 -8.26
C VAL A 87 5.52 -10.82 -7.86
N GLY A 88 4.55 -11.60 -7.40
CA GLY A 88 4.66 -13.04 -7.26
C GLY A 88 4.20 -13.71 -8.54
N SER A 89 5.15 -14.16 -9.37
CA SER A 89 4.86 -14.75 -10.68
C SER A 89 4.03 -16.03 -10.58
N VAL A 90 3.35 -16.40 -11.66
CA VAL A 90 2.63 -17.68 -11.77
C VAL A 90 3.57 -18.87 -11.50
N THR A 91 4.79 -18.81 -12.00
CA THR A 91 5.82 -19.83 -11.73
C THR A 91 6.11 -19.96 -10.23
N LEU A 92 6.22 -18.84 -9.51
CA LEU A 92 6.41 -18.84 -8.07
C LEU A 92 5.18 -19.36 -7.32
N ILE A 93 3.97 -18.99 -7.76
CA ILE A 93 2.71 -19.49 -7.20
C ILE A 93 2.65 -21.02 -7.33
N ASN A 94 2.91 -21.54 -8.53
CA ASN A 94 2.88 -22.98 -8.80
C ASN A 94 3.93 -23.76 -7.99
N HIS A 95 5.10 -23.16 -7.77
CA HIS A 95 6.19 -23.81 -7.06
C HIS A 95 6.07 -23.74 -5.53
N ALA A 96 5.69 -22.57 -5.00
CA ALA A 96 5.77 -22.26 -3.57
C ALA A 96 4.40 -22.12 -2.88
N GLY A 97 3.33 -22.06 -3.66
CA GLY A 97 1.96 -21.78 -3.21
C GLY A 97 1.67 -20.28 -3.07
N ILE A 98 0.39 -19.95 -3.13
CA ILE A 98 -0.09 -18.56 -3.18
C ILE A 98 0.38 -17.73 -1.97
N VAL A 99 0.36 -18.28 -0.76
CA VAL A 99 0.76 -17.55 0.46
C VAL A 99 2.23 -17.13 0.40
N LYS A 100 3.12 -18.01 -0.09
CA LYS A 100 4.55 -17.67 -0.20
C LYS A 100 4.79 -16.67 -1.33
N ALA A 101 4.06 -16.79 -2.44
CA ALA A 101 4.13 -15.83 -3.54
C ALA A 101 3.64 -14.43 -3.12
N THR A 102 2.54 -14.33 -2.38
CA THR A 102 2.04 -13.05 -1.82
C THR A 102 3.07 -12.42 -0.87
N ASN A 103 3.64 -13.22 0.05
CA ASN A 103 4.69 -12.73 0.94
C ASN A 103 5.94 -12.24 0.17
N PHE A 104 6.29 -12.92 -0.93
CA PHE A 104 7.38 -12.50 -1.81
C PHE A 104 7.06 -11.17 -2.52
N ALA A 105 5.83 -11.01 -3.03
CA ALA A 105 5.38 -9.79 -3.67
C ALA A 105 5.48 -8.60 -2.70
N PHE A 106 4.93 -8.70 -1.50
CA PHE A 106 5.06 -7.65 -0.48
C PHE A 106 6.51 -7.31 -0.12
N ARG A 107 7.36 -8.32 0.12
CA ARG A 107 8.78 -8.07 0.45
C ARG A 107 9.51 -7.37 -0.69
N SER A 108 9.18 -7.72 -1.93
CA SER A 108 9.74 -7.08 -3.12
C SER A 108 9.29 -5.63 -3.24
N ALA A 109 8.00 -5.35 -3.03
CA ALA A 109 7.44 -3.99 -3.01
C ALA A 109 8.11 -3.11 -1.94
N ILE A 110 8.23 -3.63 -0.70
CA ILE A 110 8.89 -2.94 0.41
C ILE A 110 10.37 -2.66 0.09
N LYS A 111 11.08 -3.65 -0.48
CA LYS A 111 12.49 -3.50 -0.86
C LYS A 111 12.68 -2.40 -1.91
N LEU A 112 11.81 -2.34 -2.92
CA LEU A 112 11.88 -1.31 -3.96
C LEU A 112 11.58 0.07 -3.40
N MET A 113 10.54 0.20 -2.59
CA MET A 113 10.16 1.46 -1.96
C MET A 113 11.28 1.99 -1.04
N THR A 114 11.82 1.14 -0.16
CA THR A 114 12.88 1.52 0.78
C THR A 114 14.19 1.89 0.07
N LYS A 115 14.50 1.21 -1.05
CA LYS A 115 15.64 1.57 -1.90
C LYS A 115 15.44 2.93 -2.57
N SER A 116 14.24 3.22 -3.07
CA SER A 116 13.92 4.51 -3.71
C SER A 116 14.02 5.68 -2.74
N LEU A 117 13.55 5.48 -1.50
CA LEU A 117 13.54 6.51 -0.46
C LEU A 117 14.89 6.67 0.26
N ASP A 118 15.82 5.72 0.09
CA ASP A 118 17.03 5.54 0.91
C ASP A 118 16.75 5.55 2.42
N ARG A 119 15.56 5.08 2.82
CA ARG A 119 15.11 5.02 4.21
C ARG A 119 14.24 3.79 4.45
N ARG A 120 14.23 3.32 5.70
CA ARG A 120 13.36 2.22 6.14
C ARG A 120 11.95 2.72 6.44
N ILE A 121 10.99 1.80 6.37
CA ILE A 121 9.63 2.01 6.83
C ILE A 121 9.62 1.90 8.36
N ASP A 122 9.06 2.90 9.03
CA ASP A 122 8.94 2.91 10.48
C ASP A 122 7.67 2.17 10.94
N TYR A 123 6.60 2.28 10.16
CA TYR A 123 5.32 1.66 10.45
C TYR A 123 4.59 1.26 9.16
N LEU A 124 4.04 0.04 9.14
CA LEU A 124 3.31 -0.52 7.99
C LEU A 124 1.85 -0.76 8.33
N LEU A 125 0.95 -0.11 7.61
CA LEU A 125 -0.49 -0.36 7.59
C LEU A 125 -0.77 -1.37 6.46
N ILE A 126 -1.45 -2.46 6.75
CA ILE A 126 -1.65 -3.56 5.78
C ILE A 126 -3.13 -3.93 5.74
N ASP A 127 -3.68 -4.23 4.56
CA ASP A 127 -5.02 -4.80 4.49
C ASP A 127 -5.04 -6.24 5.05
N ALA A 128 -5.88 -6.45 6.06
CA ALA A 128 -6.23 -7.72 6.70
C ALA A 128 -5.14 -8.56 7.43
N PHE A 129 -3.88 -8.65 6.99
CA PHE A 129 -2.91 -9.60 7.60
C PHE A 129 -1.48 -9.10 7.79
N TYR A 130 -0.72 -9.83 8.61
CA TYR A 130 0.71 -9.58 8.85
C TYR A 130 1.57 -10.19 7.76
N ILE A 131 2.65 -9.49 7.39
CA ILE A 131 3.64 -10.01 6.45
C ILE A 131 4.86 -10.50 7.25
N PRO A 132 5.15 -11.82 7.25
CA PRO A 132 6.26 -12.37 8.02
C PRO A 132 7.61 -12.06 7.37
N TYR A 133 8.67 -12.05 8.20
CA TYR A 133 10.08 -11.95 7.78
C TYR A 133 10.40 -10.74 6.89
N ILE A 134 9.88 -9.56 7.22
CA ILE A 134 10.30 -8.31 6.57
C ILE A 134 11.57 -7.79 7.25
N GLY A 135 12.64 -7.64 6.47
CA GLY A 135 13.89 -7.04 6.95
C GLY A 135 13.67 -5.61 7.46
N GLY A 136 14.02 -5.35 8.71
CA GLY A 136 13.95 -4.01 9.29
C GLY A 136 12.59 -3.58 9.85
N ILE A 137 11.51 -4.37 9.67
CA ILE A 137 10.17 -4.06 10.21
C ILE A 137 9.73 -5.17 11.17
N ARG A 138 9.67 -4.87 12.46
CA ARG A 138 9.16 -5.81 13.48
C ARG A 138 7.65 -5.98 13.35
N ARG A 139 7.12 -7.14 13.78
CA ARG A 139 5.67 -7.42 13.80
C ARG A 139 4.88 -6.35 14.56
N SER A 140 5.43 -5.81 15.66
CA SER A 140 4.82 -4.74 16.45
C SER A 140 4.73 -3.38 15.74
N LYS A 141 5.37 -3.24 14.58
CA LYS A 141 5.32 -2.05 13.69
C LYS A 141 4.53 -2.32 12.41
N GLN A 142 3.77 -3.40 12.41
CA GLN A 142 2.78 -3.70 11.39
C GLN A 142 1.39 -3.62 12.04
N LYS A 143 0.43 -3.00 11.37
CA LYS A 143 -0.97 -2.98 11.81
C LYS A 143 -1.85 -3.47 10.68
N PRO A 144 -2.32 -4.73 10.76
CA PRO A 144 -3.38 -5.22 9.90
C PRO A 144 -4.67 -4.47 10.19
N ILE A 145 -5.36 -4.06 9.14
CA ILE A 145 -6.63 -3.33 9.21
C ILE A 145 -7.63 -4.08 8.34
N ILE A 146 -8.74 -4.51 8.93
CA ILE A 146 -9.83 -5.12 8.15
C ILE A 146 -10.45 -4.04 7.26
N ARG A 147 -10.50 -4.27 5.94
CA ARG A 147 -10.97 -3.31 4.93
C ARG A 147 -10.19 -2.00 5.04
N GLY A 148 -8.87 -2.14 4.97
CA GLY A 148 -7.92 -1.06 5.13
C GLY A 148 -8.01 -0.01 4.04
N ASP A 149 -8.31 -0.44 2.82
CA ASP A 149 -8.61 0.38 1.63
C ASP A 149 -9.74 1.38 1.86
N GLU A 150 -10.74 1.05 2.67
CA GLU A 150 -11.84 1.95 3.02
C GLU A 150 -11.51 2.91 4.17
N LYS A 151 -10.35 2.76 4.82
CA LYS A 151 -10.03 3.46 6.09
C LYS A 151 -8.74 4.27 6.04
N SER A 152 -7.77 3.87 5.24
CA SER A 152 -6.43 4.47 5.15
C SER A 152 -6.18 4.88 3.71
N VAL A 153 -5.78 6.14 3.51
CA VAL A 153 -5.43 6.66 2.19
C VAL A 153 -4.17 5.96 1.67
N SER A 154 -3.22 5.62 2.53
CA SER A 154 -2.04 4.87 2.11
C SER A 154 -2.37 3.46 1.63
N ILE A 155 -3.28 2.74 2.31
CA ILE A 155 -3.73 1.41 1.84
C ILE A 155 -4.55 1.55 0.56
N ALA A 156 -5.51 2.48 0.51
CA ALA A 156 -6.31 2.73 -0.69
C ALA A 156 -5.43 3.08 -1.91
N SER A 157 -4.35 3.83 -1.69
CA SER A 157 -3.38 4.17 -2.73
C SER A 157 -2.61 2.93 -3.19
N ALA A 158 -2.19 2.05 -2.27
CA ALA A 158 -1.60 0.76 -2.61
C ALA A 158 -2.58 -0.15 -3.38
N ALA A 159 -3.88 -0.10 -3.08
CA ALA A 159 -4.91 -0.86 -3.80
C ALA A 159 -5.14 -0.38 -5.25
N ILE A 160 -4.71 0.85 -5.56
CA ILE A 160 -4.83 1.49 -6.89
C ILE A 160 -3.59 1.20 -7.75
N LEU A 161 -2.39 1.18 -7.14
CA LEU A 161 -1.11 0.89 -7.81
C LEU A 161 -0.94 -0.60 -8.15
#